data_AF-A0A969SAY2-F1
#
_entry.id   AF-A0A969SAY2-F1
#
_cell.length_a   1.000
_cell.length_b   1.000
_cell.length_c   1.000
_cell.angle_alpha   90.00
_cell.angle_beta   90.00
_cell.angle_gamma   90.00
#
_symmetry.space_group_name_H-M   'P 1'
#
loop_
_entity.id
_entity.type
_entity.pdbx_description
1 polymer ?
#
loop_
_entity_poly.entity_id
_entity_poly.type
_entity_poly.pdbx_seq_one_letter_code
_entity_poly.pdbx_strand_id
1 'polypeptide(L)'
;MLSTLLANAPSSVLREYSDPAQLEPCPFRESAVLALLSWVPLGLGERLRRLFYRSLFAKADNSFRIFPGVELVGMGSISLGNQVVIRSQVSIEANSPRSQVRLGDRTVLDRGVDIRVVPGFPDCQVNIGADTYIGPYCCFAGPGNITIGQNCLIGSH
;
A
#
# COMPACT_ATOMS: atom_id res chain seq x y z
N MET A 1 -2.50 28.94 -23.11
CA MET A 1 -3.39 27.80 -23.43
C MET A 1 -2.94 26.55 -22.67
N LEU A 2 -2.99 26.59 -21.34
CA LEU A 2 -2.64 25.47 -20.45
C LEU A 2 -3.39 25.60 -19.11
N SER A 3 -4.57 26.23 -19.14
CA SER A 3 -5.31 26.66 -17.95
C SER A 3 -6.75 26.12 -17.90
N THR A 4 -7.14 25.22 -18.81
CA THR A 4 -8.56 24.84 -19.00
C THR A 4 -8.88 23.38 -18.65
N LEU A 5 -7.90 22.57 -18.24
CA LEU A 5 -8.11 21.14 -17.91
C LEU A 5 -8.13 20.83 -16.40
N LEU A 6 -8.13 21.84 -15.53
CA LEU A 6 -8.31 21.67 -14.07
C LEU A 6 -9.71 22.09 -13.58
N ALA A 7 -10.60 22.49 -14.49
CA ALA A 7 -11.88 23.12 -14.12
C ALA A 7 -13.05 22.14 -13.93
N ASN A 8 -12.83 20.81 -14.02
CA ASN A 8 -13.93 19.84 -13.99
C ASN A 8 -13.72 18.67 -13.02
N ALA A 9 -13.02 18.89 -11.92
CA ALA A 9 -13.02 17.97 -10.79
C ALA A 9 -13.98 18.52 -9.71
N PRO A 10 -14.94 17.71 -9.20
CA PRO A 10 -15.88 18.16 -8.19
C PRO A 10 -15.15 18.61 -6.92
N SER A 11 -15.43 19.85 -6.51
CA SER A 11 -14.82 20.60 -5.40
C SER A 11 -14.98 19.99 -4.00
N SER A 12 -15.66 18.83 -3.88
CA SER A 12 -15.75 18.05 -2.65
C SER A 12 -14.50 17.20 -2.38
N VAL A 13 -13.83 16.69 -3.42
CA VAL A 13 -12.70 15.75 -3.28
C VAL A 13 -11.41 16.45 -2.81
N LEU A 14 -11.21 17.71 -3.20
CA LEU A 14 -10.02 18.47 -2.82
C LEU A 14 -10.06 19.01 -1.38
N ARG A 15 -11.25 19.08 -0.76
CA ARG A 15 -11.40 19.49 0.64
C ARG A 15 -11.02 18.36 1.61
N GLU A 16 -11.29 17.11 1.26
CA GLU A 16 -10.93 15.94 2.08
C GLU A 16 -9.41 15.71 2.17
N TYR A 17 -8.64 16.19 1.18
CA TYR A 17 -7.17 16.09 1.18
C TYR A 17 -6.46 17.30 1.81
N SER A 18 -7.18 18.40 2.09
CA SER A 18 -6.60 19.65 2.60
C SER A 18 -6.78 19.86 4.10
N ASP A 19 -7.29 18.85 4.84
CA ASP A 19 -7.40 18.92 6.29
C ASP A 19 -6.16 18.33 6.98
N PRO A 20 -5.26 19.16 7.55
CA PRO A 20 -4.08 18.70 8.28
C PRO A 20 -4.41 18.03 9.64
N ALA A 21 -5.70 17.83 9.94
CA ALA A 21 -6.22 17.31 11.20
C ALA A 21 -6.39 15.78 11.25
N GLN A 22 -6.05 15.05 10.17
CA GLN A 22 -6.07 13.57 10.12
C GLN A 22 -4.66 12.94 10.24
N LEU A 23 -3.62 13.75 10.46
CA LEU A 23 -2.27 13.28 10.76
C LEU A 23 -2.18 12.79 12.22
N GLU A 24 -2.85 11.68 12.52
CA GLU A 24 -2.48 10.87 13.69
C GLU A 24 -1.02 10.43 13.50
N PRO A 25 -0.14 10.65 14.50
CA PRO A 25 1.30 10.55 14.34
C PRO A 25 1.69 9.14 13.89
N CYS A 26 2.41 9.06 12.75
CA CYS A 26 3.11 7.82 12.39
C CYS A 26 3.93 7.39 13.62
N PRO A 27 3.88 6.11 14.05
CA PRO A 27 4.73 5.65 15.12
C PRO A 27 6.18 5.90 14.69
N PHE A 28 6.81 6.90 15.29
CA PHE A 28 8.14 7.42 14.95
C PHE A 28 9.22 6.32 14.80
N ARG A 29 9.01 5.18 15.46
CA ARG A 29 9.86 3.99 15.37
C ARG A 29 9.87 3.36 13.97
N GLU A 30 8.73 3.34 13.27
CA GLU A 30 8.61 2.71 11.95
C GLU A 30 9.28 3.57 10.88
N SER A 31 9.01 4.88 10.88
CA SER A 31 9.63 5.85 9.96
C SER A 31 11.15 5.92 10.15
N ALA A 32 11.64 5.88 11.40
CA ALA A 32 13.07 5.85 11.68
C ALA A 32 13.76 4.55 11.20
N VAL A 33 13.09 3.40 11.33
CA VAL A 33 13.63 2.11 10.87
C VAL A 33 13.65 2.03 9.33
N LEU A 34 12.62 2.54 8.66
CA LEU A 34 12.60 2.63 7.19
C LEU A 34 13.67 3.60 6.65
N ALA A 35 13.89 4.71 7.35
CA ALA A 35 14.94 5.70 7.02
C ALA A 35 16.36 5.23 7.38
N LEU A 36 16.54 4.36 8.38
CA LEU A 36 17.83 3.72 8.63
C LEU A 36 18.12 2.59 7.62
N LEU A 37 17.08 1.87 7.17
CA LEU A 37 17.21 0.76 6.21
C LEU A 37 17.37 1.21 4.76
N SER A 38 17.11 2.49 4.43
CA SER A 38 17.42 3.06 3.12
C SER A 38 18.92 3.30 2.91
N TRP A 39 19.75 3.26 3.97
CA TRP A 39 21.21 3.33 3.86
C TRP A 39 21.88 1.97 3.62
N VAL A 40 21.17 0.85 3.81
CA VAL A 40 21.80 -0.48 3.72
C VAL A 40 21.91 -0.95 2.26
N PRO A 41 23.12 -1.28 1.75
CA PRO A 41 23.34 -1.65 0.35
C PRO A 41 22.65 -2.96 -0.06
N LEU A 42 22.14 -2.97 -1.30
CA LEU A 42 21.12 -3.88 -1.85
C LEU A 42 21.46 -5.39 -1.91
N GLY A 43 22.70 -5.82 -1.64
CA GLY A 43 23.13 -7.22 -1.91
C GLY A 43 22.81 -8.25 -0.81
N LEU A 44 22.96 -7.87 0.46
CA LEU A 44 22.75 -8.77 1.63
C LEU A 44 21.60 -8.28 2.52
N GLY A 45 21.25 -7.00 2.43
CA GLY A 45 20.17 -6.38 3.17
C GLY A 45 18.78 -6.87 2.78
N GLU A 46 18.55 -7.31 1.55
CA GLU A 46 17.22 -7.78 1.11
C GLU A 46 16.73 -9.02 1.86
N ARG A 47 17.60 -9.98 2.16
CA ARG A 47 17.23 -11.18 2.92
C ARG A 47 16.95 -10.84 4.38
N LEU A 48 17.80 -10.00 4.99
CA LEU A 48 17.61 -9.57 6.38
C LEU A 48 16.34 -8.73 6.50
N ARG A 49 16.15 -7.77 5.59
CA ARG A 49 14.99 -6.90 5.49
C ARG A 49 13.71 -7.72 5.23
N ARG A 50 13.77 -8.77 4.41
CA ARG A 50 12.65 -9.71 4.22
C ARG A 50 12.29 -10.45 5.51
N LEU A 51 13.27 -10.91 6.28
CA LEU A 51 13.05 -11.57 7.58
C LEU A 51 12.47 -10.60 8.62
N PHE A 52 13.00 -9.37 8.69
CA PHE A 52 12.50 -8.33 9.58
C PHE A 52 11.08 -7.88 9.19
N TYR A 53 10.81 -7.64 7.91
CA TYR A 53 9.45 -7.32 7.43
C TYR A 53 8.47 -8.46 7.70
N ARG A 54 8.89 -9.71 7.50
CA ARG A 54 8.03 -10.87 7.81
C ARG A 54 7.57 -10.90 9.25
N SER A 55 8.38 -10.39 10.19
CA SER A 55 8.02 -10.29 11.60
C SER A 55 7.07 -9.13 11.92
N LEU A 56 6.97 -8.12 11.05
CA LEU A 56 6.12 -6.93 11.24
C LEU A 56 4.76 -7.06 10.55
N PHE A 57 4.65 -7.95 9.57
CA PHE A 57 3.38 -8.25 8.91
C PHE A 57 2.49 -9.12 9.79
N ALA A 58 1.18 -8.85 9.78
CA ALA A 58 0.16 -9.65 10.45
C ALA A 58 0.21 -11.13 10.01
N LYS A 59 0.42 -11.32 8.70
CA LYS A 59 0.57 -12.62 8.05
C LYS A 59 1.34 -12.41 6.76
N ALA A 60 2.49 -13.02 6.62
CA ALA A 60 3.26 -12.99 5.37
C ALA A 60 3.78 -14.39 5.06
N ASP A 61 3.40 -14.91 3.89
CA ASP A 61 3.80 -16.25 3.47
C ASP A 61 5.28 -16.30 3.02
N ASN A 62 5.79 -17.49 2.74
CA ASN A 62 7.23 -17.76 2.62
C ASN A 62 7.86 -17.22 1.31
N SER A 63 7.04 -16.76 0.36
CA SER A 63 7.44 -16.56 -1.04
C SER A 63 7.13 -15.18 -1.64
N PHE A 64 7.12 -14.09 -0.86
CA PHE A 64 6.91 -12.73 -1.40
C PHE A 64 8.22 -12.04 -1.86
N ARG A 65 8.09 -11.08 -2.79
CA ARG A 65 9.17 -10.19 -3.24
C ARG A 65 8.74 -8.74 -3.10
N ILE A 66 9.53 -7.96 -2.37
CA ILE A 66 9.33 -6.50 -2.20
C ILE A 66 10.56 -5.83 -2.79
N PHE A 67 10.35 -4.92 -3.73
CA PHE A 67 11.40 -4.13 -4.35
C PHE A 67 11.73 -2.88 -3.50
N PRO A 68 12.91 -2.25 -3.71
CA PRO A 68 13.26 -1.03 -2.98
C PRO A 68 12.33 0.13 -3.31
N GLY A 69 12.13 1.02 -2.33
CA GLY A 69 11.27 2.20 -2.45
C GLY A 69 9.78 1.90 -2.24
N VAL A 70 9.44 0.85 -1.49
CA VAL A 70 8.07 0.55 -1.07
C VAL A 70 7.83 1.18 0.30
N GLU A 71 6.68 1.86 0.43
CA GLU A 71 6.22 2.49 1.65
C GLU A 71 5.10 1.64 2.25
N LEU A 72 5.26 1.24 3.52
CA LEU A 72 4.33 0.37 4.22
C LEU A 72 4.02 1.00 5.58
N VAL A 73 2.75 1.31 5.81
CA VAL A 73 2.26 1.88 7.08
C VAL A 73 1.18 0.95 7.65
N GLY A 74 1.28 0.62 8.94
CA GLY A 74 0.32 -0.29 9.57
C GLY A 74 0.53 -1.76 9.16
N MET A 75 1.79 -2.21 9.09
CA MET A 75 2.14 -3.60 8.69
C MET A 75 1.40 -4.70 9.47
N GLY A 76 1.05 -4.43 10.75
CA GLY A 76 0.26 -5.33 11.59
C GLY A 76 -1.19 -5.55 11.10
N SER A 77 -1.66 -4.77 10.13
CA SER A 77 -2.96 -4.92 9.47
C SER A 77 -2.82 -5.39 8.01
N ILE A 78 -1.61 -5.67 7.54
CA ILE A 78 -1.35 -6.10 6.16
C ILE A 78 -1.08 -7.61 6.14
N SER A 79 -1.80 -8.31 5.26
CA SER A 79 -1.69 -9.76 5.05
C SER A 79 -1.27 -10.05 3.61
N LEU A 80 -0.18 -10.80 3.45
CA LEU A 80 0.39 -11.19 2.17
C LEU A 80 0.27 -12.70 1.97
N GLY A 81 -0.30 -13.10 0.84
CA GLY A 81 -0.34 -14.48 0.37
C GLY A 81 0.99 -14.98 -0.20
N ASN A 82 0.94 -16.13 -0.87
CA ASN A 82 2.06 -16.76 -1.54
C ASN A 82 2.43 -16.05 -2.83
N GLN A 83 3.73 -15.97 -3.15
CA GLN A 83 4.22 -15.46 -4.44
C GLN A 83 3.75 -14.03 -4.79
N VAL A 84 3.50 -13.21 -3.76
CA VAL A 84 3.11 -11.80 -3.96
C VAL A 84 4.34 -10.99 -4.38
N VAL A 85 4.17 -10.15 -5.40
CA VAL A 85 5.22 -9.26 -5.93
C VAL A 85 4.79 -7.82 -5.74
N ILE A 86 5.57 -7.05 -5.00
CA ILE A 86 5.36 -5.62 -4.77
C ILE A 86 6.54 -4.87 -5.40
N ARG A 87 6.29 -4.17 -6.52
CA ARG A 87 7.31 -3.39 -7.24
C ARG A 87 7.68 -2.10 -6.50
N SER A 88 8.69 -1.40 -7.00
CA SER A 88 9.17 -0.14 -6.43
C SER A 88 8.11 0.95 -6.45
N GLN A 89 8.19 1.90 -5.51
CA GLN A 89 7.29 3.05 -5.41
C GLN A 89 5.83 2.68 -5.09
N VAL A 90 5.58 1.46 -4.60
CA VAL A 90 4.26 1.09 -4.10
C VAL A 90 4.10 1.64 -2.69
N SER A 91 2.97 2.29 -2.42
CA SER A 91 2.57 2.71 -1.07
C SER A 91 1.38 1.88 -0.61
N ILE A 92 1.47 1.31 0.60
CA ILE A 92 0.36 0.61 1.24
C ILE A 92 0.19 1.18 2.65
N GLU A 93 -0.96 1.79 2.90
CA GLU A 93 -1.28 2.45 4.14
C GLU A 93 -2.54 1.85 4.77
N ALA A 94 -2.35 1.14 5.89
CA ALA A 94 -3.40 0.57 6.71
C ALA A 94 -3.44 1.27 8.09
N ASN A 95 -3.46 2.61 8.11
CA ASN A 95 -3.37 3.43 9.32
C ASN A 95 -4.73 3.68 10.02
N SER A 96 -5.71 2.78 9.87
CA SER A 96 -7.05 2.96 10.46
C SER A 96 -7.39 1.81 11.43
N PRO A 97 -8.05 2.09 12.58
CA PRO A 97 -8.44 1.06 13.54
C PRO A 97 -9.40 0.03 12.91
N ARG A 98 -9.11 -1.26 13.14
CA ARG A 98 -9.82 -2.42 12.55
C ARG A 98 -9.78 -2.48 11.02
N SER A 99 -8.89 -1.72 10.38
CA SER A 99 -8.66 -1.86 8.95
C SER A 99 -7.74 -3.04 8.64
N GLN A 100 -7.90 -3.60 7.45
CA GLN A 100 -7.05 -4.69 6.97
C GLN A 100 -6.82 -4.61 5.47
N VAL A 101 -5.57 -4.82 5.05
CA VAL A 101 -5.21 -4.97 3.64
C VAL A 101 -4.78 -6.42 3.41
N ARG A 102 -5.44 -7.13 2.51
CA ARG A 102 -5.15 -8.52 2.16
C ARG A 102 -4.79 -8.63 0.70
N LEU A 103 -3.58 -9.13 0.42
CA LEU A 103 -3.13 -9.51 -0.91
C LEU A 103 -3.17 -11.03 -1.04
N GLY A 104 -3.96 -11.51 -2.01
CA GLY A 104 -4.09 -12.94 -2.32
C GLY A 104 -2.85 -13.51 -2.99
N ASP A 105 -2.82 -14.82 -3.17
CA ASP A 105 -1.69 -15.53 -3.76
C ASP A 105 -1.44 -15.10 -5.21
N ARG A 106 -0.16 -15.06 -5.62
CA ARG A 106 0.31 -14.68 -6.97
C ARG A 106 -0.17 -13.29 -7.42
N THR A 107 -0.46 -12.41 -6.45
CA THR A 107 -0.81 -11.02 -6.74
C THR A 107 0.43 -10.22 -7.10
N VAL A 108 0.32 -9.36 -8.12
CA VAL A 108 1.39 -8.46 -8.55
C VAL A 108 0.91 -7.03 -8.47
N LEU A 109 1.58 -6.23 -7.64
CA LEU A 109 1.44 -4.77 -7.61
C LEU A 109 2.60 -4.17 -8.40
N ASP A 110 2.27 -3.50 -9.50
CA ASP A 110 3.28 -2.82 -10.31
C ASP A 110 3.71 -1.47 -9.71
N ARG A 111 4.63 -0.79 -10.37
CA ARG A 111 5.27 0.44 -9.90
C ARG A 111 4.23 1.52 -9.60
N GLY A 112 4.42 2.22 -8.49
CA GLY A 112 3.63 3.43 -8.20
C GLY A 112 2.18 3.15 -7.80
N VAL A 113 1.83 1.89 -7.51
CA VAL A 113 0.50 1.57 -7.01
C VAL A 113 0.34 2.13 -5.60
N ASP A 114 -0.76 2.83 -5.36
CA ASP A 114 -1.08 3.40 -4.05
C ASP A 114 -2.35 2.73 -3.50
N ILE A 115 -2.24 2.16 -2.30
CA ILE A 115 -3.35 1.52 -1.59
C ILE A 115 -3.47 2.20 -0.24
N ARG A 116 -4.49 3.04 -0.07
CA ARG A 116 -4.69 3.80 1.16
C ARG A 116 -6.07 3.55 1.74
N VAL A 117 -6.09 3.14 3.01
CA VAL A 117 -7.29 3.19 3.83
C VAL A 117 -7.47 4.62 4.34
N VAL A 118 -8.64 5.22 4.07
CA VAL A 118 -8.90 6.61 4.47
C VAL A 118 -8.96 6.72 6.00
N PRO A 119 -8.17 7.61 6.63
CA PRO A 119 -8.24 7.85 8.07
C PRO A 119 -9.60 8.43 8.45
N GLY A 120 -10.09 8.07 9.64
CA GLY A 120 -11.41 8.50 10.13
C GLY A 120 -12.57 7.54 9.83
N PHE A 121 -12.39 6.58 8.93
CA PHE A 121 -13.38 5.52 8.69
C PHE A 121 -12.93 4.19 9.32
N PRO A 122 -13.60 3.73 10.39
CA PRO A 122 -13.30 2.43 10.99
C PRO A 122 -13.78 1.27 10.07
N ASP A 123 -13.21 0.08 10.26
CA ASP A 123 -13.62 -1.16 9.58
C ASP A 123 -13.42 -1.23 8.05
N CYS A 124 -12.50 -0.45 7.50
CA CYS A 124 -12.17 -0.51 6.08
C CYS A 124 -11.31 -1.73 5.73
N GLN A 125 -11.78 -2.55 4.78
CA GLN A 125 -11.07 -3.72 4.28
C GLN A 125 -10.71 -3.54 2.81
N VAL A 126 -9.43 -3.72 2.49
CA VAL A 126 -8.94 -3.80 1.11
C VAL A 126 -8.54 -5.24 0.84
N ASN A 127 -9.30 -5.92 0.00
CA ASN A 127 -9.07 -7.32 -0.35
C ASN A 127 -8.75 -7.41 -1.84
N ILE A 128 -7.56 -7.92 -2.16
CA ILE A 128 -7.15 -8.20 -3.54
C ILE A 128 -7.08 -9.72 -3.70
N GLY A 129 -7.90 -10.26 -4.59
CA GLY A 129 -7.98 -11.69 -4.84
C GLY A 129 -6.71 -12.26 -5.46
N ALA A 130 -6.56 -13.58 -5.36
CA ALA A 130 -5.45 -14.31 -5.96
C ALA A 130 -5.39 -14.13 -7.49
N ASP A 131 -4.20 -14.36 -8.06
CA ASP A 131 -3.94 -14.27 -9.50
C ASP A 131 -4.29 -12.91 -10.12
N THR A 132 -4.18 -11.85 -9.32
CA THR A 132 -4.52 -10.50 -9.75
C THR A 132 -3.27 -9.69 -10.10
N TYR A 133 -3.30 -9.06 -11.27
CA TYR A 133 -2.28 -8.10 -11.69
C TYR A 133 -2.86 -6.68 -11.62
N ILE A 134 -2.18 -5.81 -10.88
CA ILE A 134 -2.48 -4.39 -10.80
C ILE A 134 -1.40 -3.64 -11.55
N GLY A 135 -1.82 -2.98 -12.64
CA GLY A 135 -0.96 -2.15 -13.47
C GLY A 135 -0.36 -0.96 -12.72
N PRO A 136 0.65 -0.32 -13.33
CA PRO A 136 1.38 0.77 -12.70
C PRO A 136 0.48 2.01 -12.50
N TYR A 137 0.79 2.77 -11.45
CA TYR A 137 0.13 4.03 -11.10
C TYR A 137 -1.38 3.94 -10.80
N CYS A 138 -1.88 2.75 -10.47
CA CYS A 138 -3.24 2.58 -9.97
C CYS A 138 -3.36 3.08 -8.53
N CYS A 139 -4.44 3.80 -8.23
CA CYS A 139 -4.75 4.27 -6.88
C CYS A 139 -6.03 3.61 -6.37
N PHE A 140 -5.95 2.97 -5.21
CA PHE A 140 -7.06 2.38 -4.48
C PHE A 140 -7.18 3.07 -3.12
N ALA A 141 -7.97 4.13 -3.07
CA ALA A 141 -8.31 4.84 -1.85
C ALA A 141 -9.82 5.04 -1.77
N GLY A 142 -10.42 4.73 -0.61
CA GLY A 142 -11.84 4.92 -0.40
C GLY A 142 -12.25 4.76 1.06
N PRO A 143 -13.32 5.45 1.50
CA PRO A 143 -13.85 5.40 2.87
C PRO A 143 -14.60 4.09 3.20
N GLY A 144 -14.42 3.04 2.41
CA GLY A 144 -15.19 1.81 2.50
C GLY A 144 -14.40 0.58 2.07
N ASN A 145 -15.11 -0.54 1.93
CA ASN A 145 -14.50 -1.82 1.62
C ASN A 145 -14.21 -1.94 0.11
N ILE A 146 -12.94 -2.08 -0.24
CA ILE A 146 -12.50 -2.31 -1.60
C ILE A 146 -12.25 -3.81 -1.74
N THR A 147 -12.95 -4.46 -2.65
CA THR A 147 -12.71 -5.88 -2.98
C THR A 147 -12.48 -6.02 -4.47
N ILE A 148 -11.26 -6.42 -4.82
CA ILE A 148 -10.89 -6.85 -6.16
C ILE A 148 -11.00 -8.38 -6.18
N GLY A 149 -11.70 -8.90 -7.19
CA GLY A 149 -11.90 -10.33 -7.38
C GLY A 149 -10.60 -11.07 -7.65
N GLN A 150 -10.72 -12.38 -7.85
CA GLN A 150 -9.60 -13.22 -8.28
C GLN A 150 -9.45 -13.14 -9.80
N ASN A 151 -8.25 -13.43 -10.31
CA ASN A 151 -7.94 -13.49 -11.75
C ASN A 151 -8.25 -12.17 -12.48
N CYS A 152 -8.05 -11.05 -11.80
CA CYS A 152 -8.31 -9.73 -12.34
C CYS A 152 -7.04 -9.12 -12.95
N LEU A 153 -7.21 -8.40 -14.05
CA LEU A 153 -6.17 -7.56 -14.62
C LEU A 153 -6.66 -6.12 -14.60
N ILE A 154 -6.08 -5.30 -13.74
CA ILE A 154 -6.33 -3.86 -13.70
C ILE A 154 -5.30 -3.19 -14.60
N GLY A 155 -5.77 -2.58 -15.69
CA GLY A 155 -4.92 -1.84 -16.61
C GLY A 155 -4.23 -0.65 -15.93
N SER A 156 -3.14 -0.19 -16.53
CA SER A 156 -2.47 1.04 -16.11
C SER A 156 -3.38 2.26 -16.28
N HIS A 157 -3.23 3.23 -15.39
CA HIS A 157 -3.72 4.60 -15.59
C HIS A 157 -2.98 5.28 -16.75
#